data_AF-Q7EZD0-F1
#
_entry.id   AF-Q7EZD0-F1
#
_cell.length_a   1.000
_cell.length_b   1.000
_cell.length_c   1.000
_cell.angle_alpha   90.00
_cell.angle_beta   90.00
_cell.angle_gamma   90.00
#
_symmetry.space_group_name_H-M   'P 1'
#
loop_
_entity.id
_entity.type
_entity.pdbx_description
1 polymer ?
#
loop_
_entity_poly.entity_id
_entity_poly.type
_entity_poly.pdbx_seq_one_letter_code
_entity_poly.pdbx_strand_id
1 'polypeptide(L)'
;MFVPWDHEHEVNPLTGEASFVERLYYVEAADIARLREEARATSVQAVSAYLWKKLAAVVSSSASIAKSDTAARRCSMGYWVDLRWRVRSPDFCRALRSYVGNATTYVEREEPADAVLKKPLGEVAAMVREVAAKLPAARSASVSAARCPPPPAALLAPALAGPPPCW
;
A
#
# COMPACT_ATOMS: atom_id res chain seq x y z
N MET A 1 -17.76 16.39 -5.01
CA MET A 1 -18.71 16.17 -3.90
C MET A 1 -17.91 16.26 -2.62
N PHE A 2 -18.14 17.29 -1.80
CA PHE A 2 -17.48 17.46 -0.52
C PHE A 2 -18.37 16.83 0.54
N VAL A 3 -17.86 15.81 1.25
CA VAL A 3 -18.56 15.18 2.36
C VAL A 3 -18.29 16.04 3.60
N PRO A 4 -19.32 16.41 4.39
CA PRO A 4 -19.11 17.10 5.66
C PRO A 4 -18.18 16.28 6.55
N TRP A 5 -17.18 16.95 7.11
CA TRP A 5 -16.15 16.32 7.93
C TRP A 5 -16.72 16.07 9.34
N ASP A 6 -16.73 14.80 9.79
CA ASP A 6 -17.29 14.37 11.07
C ASP A 6 -16.17 14.02 12.06
N HIS A 7 -16.03 14.85 13.09
CA HIS A 7 -15.00 14.74 14.11
C HIS A 7 -15.26 13.67 15.17
N GLU A 8 -16.51 13.18 15.32
CA GLU A 8 -16.85 12.26 16.42
C GLU A 8 -16.26 10.85 16.24
N HIS A 9 -15.84 10.51 15.02
CA HIS A 9 -15.26 9.22 14.68
C HIS A 9 -13.74 9.29 14.40
N GLU A 10 -13.10 10.44 14.62
CA GLU A 10 -11.67 10.59 14.44
C GLU A 10 -10.90 9.94 15.59
N VAL A 11 -10.03 8.99 15.26
CA VAL A 11 -9.00 8.54 16.19
C VAL A 11 -7.90 9.59 16.18
N ASN A 12 -7.67 10.26 17.32
CA ASN A 12 -6.57 11.20 17.45
C ASN A 12 -5.23 10.47 17.19
N PRO A 13 -4.51 10.77 16.10
CA PRO A 13 -3.26 10.06 15.79
C PRO A 13 -2.18 10.32 16.85
N LEU A 14 -2.26 11.43 17.58
CA LEU A 14 -1.36 11.76 18.69
C LEU A 14 -1.59 10.88 19.92
N THR A 15 -2.74 10.20 20.02
CA THR A 15 -2.99 9.17 21.04
C THR A 15 -2.85 7.75 20.46
N GLY A 16 -2.29 7.60 19.25
CA GLY A 16 -2.22 6.34 18.54
C GLY A 16 -1.57 5.22 19.37
N GLU A 17 -0.49 5.51 20.11
CA GLU A 17 0.16 4.52 20.98
C GLU A 17 -0.74 4.02 22.13
N ALA A 18 -1.64 4.87 22.62
CA ALA A 18 -2.61 4.49 23.66
C ALA A 18 -3.87 3.85 23.09
N SER A 19 -4.15 4.05 21.80
CA SER A 19 -5.38 3.60 21.12
C SER A 19 -5.20 2.34 20.28
N PHE A 20 -3.98 2.05 19.82
CA PHE A 20 -3.68 0.89 18.98
C PHE A 20 -2.77 -0.11 19.70
N VAL A 21 -3.00 -1.39 19.42
CA VAL A 21 -2.13 -2.47 19.90
C VAL A 21 -1.42 -3.09 18.70
N GLU A 22 -0.10 -3.03 18.70
CA GLU A 22 0.73 -3.71 17.71
C GLU A 22 0.97 -5.16 18.14
N ARG A 23 0.84 -6.10 17.19
CA ARG A 23 1.10 -7.53 17.42
C ARG A 23 1.84 -8.12 16.24
N LEU A 24 2.91 -8.85 16.54
CA LEU A 24 3.63 -9.66 15.57
C LEU A 24 3.07 -11.07 15.57
N TYR A 25 2.64 -11.54 14.40
CA TYR A 25 2.13 -12.90 14.24
C TYR A 25 3.14 -13.73 13.44
N TYR A 26 3.54 -14.86 14.02
CA TYR A 26 4.29 -15.88 13.31
C TYR A 26 3.32 -16.85 12.62
N VAL A 27 3.58 -17.17 11.36
CA VAL A 27 2.77 -18.10 10.56
C VAL A 27 3.69 -19.18 10.02
N GLU A 28 3.38 -20.44 10.35
CA GLU A 28 4.18 -21.57 9.91
C GLU A 28 4.12 -21.76 8.40
N ALA A 29 5.19 -22.29 7.82
CA ALA A 29 5.25 -22.62 6.39
C ALA A 29 4.14 -23.61 5.99
N ALA A 30 3.80 -24.56 6.87
CA ALA A 30 2.71 -25.51 6.66
C ALA A 30 1.33 -24.83 6.58
N ASP A 31 1.08 -23.82 7.41
CA ASP A 31 -0.16 -23.05 7.36
C ASP A 31 -0.24 -22.20 6.08
N ILE A 32 0.87 -21.60 5.66
CA ILE A 32 0.94 -20.88 4.37
C ILE A 32 0.66 -21.84 3.21
N ALA A 33 1.23 -23.05 3.23
CA ALA A 33 0.98 -24.07 2.21
C ALA A 33 -0.49 -24.48 2.19
N ARG A 34 -1.11 -24.72 3.36
CA ARG A 34 -2.55 -25.02 3.44
C ARG A 34 -3.40 -23.90 2.85
N LEU A 35 -3.12 -22.64 3.21
CA LEU A 35 -3.84 -21.48 2.66
C LEU A 35 -3.66 -21.38 1.14
N ARG A 36 -2.45 -21.65 0.65
CA ARG A 36 -2.13 -21.63 -0.78
C ARG A 36 -2.96 -22.65 -1.56
N GLU A 37 -3.08 -23.87 -1.04
CA GLU A 37 -3.86 -24.94 -1.66
C GLU A 37 -5.37 -24.64 -1.63
N GLU A 38 -5.87 -24.18 -0.48
CA GLU A 38 -7.28 -23.78 -0.34
C GLU A 38 -7.64 -22.62 -1.28
N ALA A 39 -6.77 -21.61 -1.37
CA ALA A 39 -6.98 -20.45 -2.23
C ALA A 39 -6.65 -20.70 -3.71
N ARG A 40 -5.91 -21.78 -4.03
CA ARG A 40 -5.30 -22.03 -5.36
C ARG A 40 -4.56 -20.79 -5.90
N ALA A 41 -3.74 -20.18 -5.05
CA ALA A 41 -3.10 -18.88 -5.33
C ALA A 41 -1.61 -18.88 -4.94
N THR A 42 -0.91 -17.76 -5.10
CA THR A 42 0.43 -17.59 -4.51
C THR A 42 0.34 -17.40 -2.99
N SER A 43 1.45 -17.61 -2.26
CA SER A 43 1.47 -17.44 -0.79
C SER A 43 1.02 -16.04 -0.35
N VAL A 44 1.52 -14.98 -1.02
CA VAL A 44 1.14 -13.59 -0.71
C VAL A 44 -0.35 -13.38 -0.95
N GLN A 45 -0.90 -13.88 -2.06
CA GLN A 45 -2.34 -13.76 -2.36
C GLN A 45 -3.20 -14.51 -1.36
N ALA A 46 -2.82 -15.73 -0.98
CA ALA A 46 -3.56 -16.57 -0.05
C ALA A 46 -3.56 -15.96 1.37
N VAL A 47 -2.40 -15.53 1.87
CA VAL A 47 -2.29 -14.86 3.17
C VAL A 47 -3.04 -13.54 3.18
N SER A 48 -2.91 -12.72 2.13
CA SER A 48 -3.65 -11.45 2.02
C SER A 48 -5.16 -11.68 2.00
N ALA A 49 -5.63 -12.69 1.26
CA ALA A 49 -7.06 -13.04 1.22
C ALA A 49 -7.57 -13.51 2.58
N TYR A 50 -6.79 -14.32 3.29
CA TYR A 50 -7.12 -14.76 4.65
C TYR A 50 -7.22 -13.57 5.61
N LEU A 51 -6.23 -12.67 5.60
CA LEU A 51 -6.23 -11.47 6.44
C LEU A 51 -7.41 -10.56 6.12
N TRP A 52 -7.72 -10.35 4.83
CA TRP A 52 -8.86 -9.54 4.43
C TRP A 52 -10.17 -10.13 4.97
N LYS A 53 -10.38 -11.45 4.87
CA LYS A 53 -11.56 -12.09 5.45
C LYS A 53 -11.61 -11.95 6.98
N LYS A 54 -10.49 -12.06 7.68
CA LYS A 54 -10.44 -11.88 9.14
C LYS A 54 -10.77 -10.46 9.56
N LEU A 55 -10.21 -9.46 8.88
CA LEU A 55 -10.51 -8.06 9.13
C LEU A 55 -11.96 -7.72 8.76
N ALA A 56 -12.46 -8.26 7.64
CA ALA A 56 -13.87 -8.11 7.26
C ALA A 56 -14.81 -8.72 8.30
N ALA A 57 -14.45 -9.83 8.94
CA ALA A 57 -15.23 -10.41 10.04
C ALA A 57 -15.34 -9.43 11.21
N VAL A 58 -14.22 -8.83 11.61
CA VAL A 58 -14.17 -7.83 12.68
C VAL A 58 -15.03 -6.61 12.34
N VAL A 59 -14.90 -6.08 11.12
CA VAL A 59 -15.71 -4.93 10.65
C VAL A 59 -17.20 -5.28 10.63
N SER A 60 -17.58 -6.47 10.15
CA SER A 60 -18.97 -6.90 10.10
C SER A 60 -19.58 -7.03 11.50
N SER A 61 -18.82 -7.58 12.46
CA SER A 61 -19.25 -7.77 13.86
C SER A 61 -19.09 -6.55 14.76
N SER A 62 -18.52 -5.43 14.28
CA SER A 62 -18.24 -4.29 15.14
C SER A 62 -19.53 -3.65 15.67
N ALA A 63 -19.62 -3.53 16.99
CA ALA A 63 -20.72 -2.86 17.67
C ALA A 63 -20.69 -1.33 17.50
N SER A 64 -19.52 -0.76 17.17
CA SER A 64 -19.36 0.67 16.93
C SER A 64 -19.96 1.14 15.61
N ILE A 65 -20.25 0.21 14.68
CA ILE A 65 -20.85 0.52 13.39
C ILE A 65 -22.33 0.17 13.47
N ALA A 66 -23.21 1.17 13.38
CA ALA A 66 -24.66 0.95 13.44
C ALA A 66 -25.09 -0.11 12.39
N LYS A 67 -25.96 -1.06 12.74
CA LYS A 67 -26.37 -2.16 11.83
C LYS A 67 -26.97 -1.68 10.51
N SER A 68 -27.60 -0.51 10.54
CA SER A 68 -28.17 0.20 9.39
C SER A 68 -27.13 0.85 8.49
N ASP A 69 -25.92 1.15 8.99
CA ASP A 69 -24.87 1.81 8.22
C ASP A 69 -24.08 0.79 7.40
N THR A 70 -24.61 0.51 6.21
CA THR A 70 -24.00 -0.39 5.24
C THR A 70 -22.84 0.26 4.48
N ALA A 71 -22.76 1.61 4.48
CA ALA A 71 -21.67 2.35 3.87
C ALA A 71 -20.41 2.29 4.75
N ALA A 72 -20.56 2.33 6.08
CA ALA A 72 -19.46 2.17 7.02
C ALA A 72 -18.96 0.72 7.17
N ARG A 73 -19.76 -0.30 6.81
CA ARG A 73 -19.34 -1.73 6.84
C ARG A 73 -18.56 -2.17 5.61
N ARG A 74 -17.57 -1.37 5.23
CA ARG A 74 -16.71 -1.64 4.08
C ARG A 74 -15.30 -1.94 4.58
N CYS A 75 -14.63 -2.87 3.91
CA CYS A 75 -13.29 -3.31 4.29
C CYS A 75 -12.39 -3.18 3.07
N SER A 76 -11.46 -2.24 3.16
CA SER A 76 -10.43 -2.02 2.16
C SER A 76 -9.21 -2.91 2.36
N MET A 77 -8.61 -3.30 1.24
CA MET A 77 -7.29 -3.91 1.23
C MET A 77 -6.39 -3.15 0.25
N GLY A 78 -5.28 -2.65 0.78
CA GLY A 78 -4.31 -1.83 0.09
C GLY A 78 -2.98 -2.54 -0.12
N TYR A 79 -2.33 -2.30 -1.26
CA TYR A 79 -1.03 -2.87 -1.58
C TYR A 79 -0.07 -1.78 -2.05
N TRP A 80 1.13 -1.81 -1.48
CA TRP A 80 2.29 -1.11 -2.02
C TRP A 80 2.91 -1.98 -3.11
N VAL A 81 2.96 -1.43 -4.32
CA VAL A 81 3.46 -2.12 -5.51
C VAL A 81 4.77 -1.48 -5.93
N ASP A 82 5.84 -2.28 -6.00
CA ASP A 82 7.12 -1.85 -6.52
C ASP A 82 7.05 -1.68 -8.06
N LEU A 83 7.18 -0.44 -8.50
CA LEU A 83 7.09 -0.07 -9.91
C LEU A 83 8.29 -0.54 -10.72
N ARG A 84 9.44 -0.80 -10.08
CA ARG A 84 10.65 -1.28 -10.77
C ARG A 84 10.41 -2.59 -11.51
N TRP A 85 9.53 -3.43 -10.97
CA TRP A 85 9.16 -4.74 -11.55
C TRP A 85 7.93 -4.67 -12.45
N ARG A 86 7.20 -3.55 -12.45
CA ARG A 86 5.93 -3.39 -13.16
C ARG A 86 6.03 -2.53 -14.42
N VAL A 87 6.90 -1.53 -14.42
CA VAL A 87 7.14 -0.69 -15.60
C VAL A 87 7.94 -1.51 -16.60
N ARG A 88 7.40 -1.65 -17.83
CA ARG A 88 7.99 -2.42 -18.92
C ARG A 88 8.53 -1.57 -20.08
N SER A 89 8.35 -0.24 -20.00
CA SER A 89 8.92 0.67 -20.99
C SER A 89 10.45 0.57 -20.96
N PRO A 90 11.14 0.33 -22.10
CA PRO A 90 12.59 0.08 -22.14
C PRO A 90 13.41 1.17 -21.45
N ASP A 91 13.05 2.44 -21.66
CA ASP A 91 13.78 3.60 -21.11
C ASP A 91 13.71 3.64 -19.57
N PHE A 92 12.53 3.36 -19.03
CA PHE A 92 12.29 3.35 -17.59
C PHE A 92 12.79 2.06 -16.93
N CYS A 93 12.74 0.91 -17.61
CA CYS A 93 13.27 -0.35 -17.11
C CYS A 93 14.75 -0.23 -16.75
N ARG A 94 15.56 0.43 -17.57
CA ARG A 94 16.99 0.61 -17.29
C ARG A 94 17.21 1.58 -16.13
N ALA A 95 16.50 2.70 -16.13
CA ALA A 95 16.62 3.72 -15.07
C ALA A 95 16.16 3.22 -13.70
N LEU A 96 15.09 2.43 -13.64
CA LEU A 96 14.47 1.99 -12.39
C LEU A 96 15.21 0.81 -11.71
N ARG A 97 15.96 -0.01 -12.45
CA ARG A 97 16.66 -1.19 -11.90
C ARG A 97 17.65 -0.84 -10.80
N SER A 98 18.36 0.27 -10.92
CA SER A 98 19.33 0.76 -9.93
C SER A 98 18.82 1.97 -9.15
N TYR A 99 17.56 2.37 -9.34
CA TYR A 99 17.01 3.53 -8.68
C TYR A 99 16.76 3.25 -7.20
N VAL A 100 17.48 4.00 -6.34
CA VAL A 100 17.45 3.85 -4.88
C VAL A 100 16.29 4.64 -4.23
N GLY A 101 15.71 5.63 -4.93
CA GLY A 101 14.61 6.43 -4.40
C GLY A 101 13.25 5.72 -4.37
N ASN A 102 12.18 6.41 -3.97
CA ASN A 102 10.85 5.79 -3.94
C ASN A 102 10.30 5.54 -5.34
N ALA A 103 10.07 4.27 -5.69
CA ALA A 103 9.38 3.85 -6.92
C ALA A 103 8.25 2.88 -6.57
N THR A 104 7.35 3.35 -5.71
CA THR A 104 6.17 2.58 -5.31
C THR A 104 4.90 3.31 -5.74
N THR A 105 3.87 2.54 -6.02
CA THR A 105 2.50 3.04 -6.13
C THR A 105 1.63 2.28 -5.14
N TYR A 106 0.51 2.88 -4.78
CA TYR A 106 -0.50 2.23 -3.97
C TYR A 106 -1.68 1.82 -4.84
N VAL A 107 -2.23 0.63 -4.59
CA VAL A 107 -3.49 0.16 -5.17
C VAL A 107 -4.38 -0.34 -4.06
N GLU A 108 -5.65 -0.03 -4.18
CA GLU A 108 -6.64 -0.37 -3.17
C GLU A 108 -7.88 -0.96 -3.83
N ARG A 109 -8.54 -1.83 -3.09
CA ARG A 109 -9.91 -2.21 -3.36
C ARG A 109 -10.70 -2.26 -2.08
N GLU A 110 -11.88 -1.68 -2.15
CA GLU A 110 -12.84 -1.66 -1.06
C GLU A 110 -14.04 -2.51 -1.44
N GLU A 111 -14.45 -3.39 -0.51
CA GLU A 111 -15.60 -4.25 -0.68
C GLU A 111 -16.48 -4.21 0.59
N PRO A 112 -17.80 -4.43 0.49
CA PRO A 112 -18.63 -4.67 1.66
C PRO A 112 -18.09 -5.87 2.46
N ALA A 113 -17.96 -5.72 3.78
CA ALA A 113 -17.39 -6.76 4.63
C ALA A 113 -18.12 -8.11 4.46
N ASP A 114 -19.45 -8.09 4.42
CA ASP A 114 -20.28 -9.28 4.22
C ASP A 114 -20.07 -9.95 2.86
N ALA A 115 -19.74 -9.18 1.81
CA ALA A 115 -19.46 -9.71 0.49
C ALA A 115 -18.12 -10.47 0.48
N VAL A 116 -17.10 -9.94 1.15
CA VAL A 116 -15.80 -10.61 1.34
C VAL A 116 -15.95 -11.89 2.17
N LEU A 117 -16.82 -11.86 3.20
CA LEU A 117 -17.07 -13.01 4.05
C LEU A 117 -17.78 -14.16 3.32
N LYS A 118 -18.77 -13.85 2.47
CA LYS A 118 -19.54 -14.85 1.71
C LYS A 118 -18.72 -15.56 0.62
N LYS A 119 -17.69 -14.93 0.07
CA LYS A 119 -16.85 -15.51 -0.99
C LYS A 119 -15.93 -16.61 -0.47
N PRO A 120 -15.70 -17.69 -1.21
CA PRO A 120 -14.67 -18.67 -0.85
C PRO A 120 -13.27 -18.02 -0.89
N LEU A 121 -12.31 -18.60 -0.15
CA LEU A 121 -10.96 -18.04 -0.02
C LEU A 121 -10.28 -17.84 -1.38
N GLY A 122 -10.45 -18.78 -2.31
CA GLY A 122 -9.89 -18.69 -3.66
C GLY A 122 -10.46 -17.53 -4.50
N GLU A 123 -11.74 -17.21 -4.34
CA GLU A 123 -12.31 -16.01 -4.99
C GLU A 123 -11.73 -14.73 -4.40
N VAL A 124 -11.55 -14.66 -3.08
CA VAL A 124 -10.91 -13.50 -2.44
C VAL A 124 -9.46 -13.37 -2.89
N ALA A 125 -8.72 -14.48 -3.00
CA ALA A 125 -7.36 -14.47 -3.53
C ALA A 125 -7.29 -14.04 -5.00
N ALA A 126 -8.29 -14.37 -5.81
CA ALA A 126 -8.43 -13.84 -7.17
C ALA A 126 -8.65 -12.32 -7.16
N MET A 127 -9.51 -11.81 -6.27
CA MET A 127 -9.68 -10.36 -6.08
C MET A 127 -8.38 -9.68 -5.67
N VAL A 128 -7.60 -10.26 -4.76
CA VAL A 128 -6.27 -9.78 -4.38
C VAL A 128 -5.34 -9.72 -5.59
N ARG A 129 -5.29 -10.79 -6.38
CA ARG A 129 -4.47 -10.86 -7.60
C ARG A 129 -4.86 -9.77 -8.59
N GLU A 130 -6.15 -9.53 -8.81
CA GLU A 130 -6.64 -8.48 -9.70
C GLU A 130 -6.20 -7.10 -9.24
N VAL A 131 -6.30 -6.80 -7.94
CA VAL A 131 -5.91 -5.51 -7.38
C VAL A 131 -4.40 -5.32 -7.49
N ALA A 132 -3.63 -6.31 -7.08
CA ALA A 132 -2.18 -6.27 -7.19
C ALA A 132 -1.70 -6.25 -8.65
N ALA A 133 -2.47 -6.75 -9.61
CA ALA A 133 -2.13 -6.71 -11.03
C ALA A 133 -2.42 -5.36 -11.68
N LYS A 134 -3.38 -4.61 -11.15
CA LYS A 134 -3.67 -3.25 -11.62
C LYS A 134 -2.48 -2.36 -11.33
N LEU A 135 -1.97 -1.71 -12.36
CA LEU A 135 -1.32 -0.43 -12.18
C LEU A 135 -2.45 0.60 -12.10
N PRO A 136 -2.43 1.55 -11.16
CA PRO A 136 -3.40 2.62 -11.20
C PRO A 136 -3.26 3.31 -12.55
N ALA A 137 -4.36 3.40 -13.30
CA ALA A 137 -4.48 4.47 -14.28
C ALA A 137 -4.20 5.76 -13.51
N ALA A 138 -3.35 6.65 -14.05
CA ALA A 138 -2.91 7.87 -13.40
C ALA A 138 -4.12 8.74 -12.97
N ARG A 139 -4.74 8.40 -11.85
CA ARG A 139 -5.67 9.23 -11.12
C ARG A 139 -4.79 10.00 -10.18
N SER A 140 -4.54 11.24 -10.57
CA SER A 140 -4.01 12.36 -9.78
C SER A 140 -3.64 11.97 -8.35
N ALA A 141 -2.53 11.25 -8.22
CA ALA A 141 -1.81 11.22 -6.97
C ALA A 141 -1.30 12.65 -6.78
N SER A 142 -1.64 13.28 -5.67
CA SER A 142 -0.92 14.45 -5.20
C SER A 142 0.54 14.03 -5.01
N VAL A 143 1.34 14.24 -6.04
CA VAL A 143 2.79 14.23 -5.93
C VAL A 143 3.14 15.43 -5.05
N SER A 144 3.22 15.22 -3.74
CA SER A 144 4.01 16.10 -2.89
C SER A 144 5.47 15.80 -3.20
N ALA A 145 5.93 16.28 -4.36
CA ALA A 145 7.33 16.56 -4.53
C ALA A 145 7.63 17.69 -3.56
N ALA A 146 8.17 17.35 -2.39
CA ALA A 146 9.04 18.27 -1.70
C ALA A 146 10.06 18.72 -2.74
N ARG A 147 9.86 19.93 -3.28
CA ARG A 147 10.83 20.57 -4.16
C ARG A 147 12.07 20.70 -3.29
N CYS A 148 13.07 19.84 -3.50
CA CYS A 148 14.42 20.22 -3.11
C CYS A 148 14.69 21.56 -3.78
N PRO A 149 14.94 22.64 -3.03
CA PRO A 149 15.43 23.86 -3.65
C PRO A 149 16.74 23.52 -4.37
N PRO A 150 17.00 24.07 -5.57
CA PRO A 150 18.29 23.90 -6.20
C PRO A 150 19.38 24.38 -5.22
N PRO A 151 20.55 23.71 -5.17
CA PRO A 151 21.66 24.19 -4.35
C PRO A 151 22.00 25.63 -4.78
N PRO A 152 22.36 26.52 -3.83
CA PRO A 152 22.73 27.89 -4.17
C PRO A 152 23.86 27.86 -5.21
N ALA A 153 23.70 28.64 -6.28
CA ALA A 153 24.64 28.76 -7.40
C ALA A 153 26.06 29.21 -6.99
N ALA A 154 26.30 29.48 -5.70
CA ALA A 154 27.58 29.89 -5.14
C ALA A 154 28.58 28.74 -4.87
N LEU A 155 28.19 27.47 -5.07
CA LEU A 155 29.11 26.32 -4.90
C LEU A 155 29.64 25.72 -6.22
N LEU A 156 29.36 26.37 -7.36
CA LEU A 156 29.95 26.05 -8.66
C LEU A 156 30.81 27.21 -9.15
N ALA A 157 31.97 27.38 -8.52
CA ALA A 157 33.13 28.06 -9.07
C ALA A 157 34.34 27.11 -9.01
N PRO A 158 35.26 27.16 -10.00
CA PRO A 158 35.91 25.98 -10.53
C PRO A 158 37.08 25.49 -9.67
N ALA A 159 37.03 24.22 -9.25
CA ALA A 159 38.19 23.46 -8.80
C ALA A 159 39.07 23.01 -10.00
N LEU A 160 39.38 23.96 -10.90
CA LEU A 160 40.30 23.78 -12.02
C LEU A 160 41.23 25.00 -12.09
N ALA A 161 42.06 25.15 -11.06
CA ALA A 161 43.28 25.93 -11.13
C ALA A 161 44.36 25.13 -10.39
N GLY A 162 45.17 24.39 -11.15
CA GLY A 162 46.38 23.77 -10.61
C GLY A 162 47.37 24.85 -10.14
N PRO A 163 48.24 24.53 -9.17
CA PRO A 163 49.24 25.50 -8.70
C PRO A 163 50.23 25.86 -9.84
N PRO A 164 50.71 27.11 -9.90
CA PRO A 164 51.69 27.52 -10.89
C PRO A 164 53.07 26.86 -10.63
N PRO A 165 53.90 26.69 -11.67
CA PRO A 165 55.19 26.02 -11.55
C PRO A 165 56.16 26.88 -10.73
N CYS A 166 56.78 26.28 -9.71
CA CYS A 166 57.97 26.82 -9.08
C CYS A 166 59.17 26.54 -9.99
N TRP A 167 59.95 27.58 -10.25
CA TRP A 167 61.31 27.47 -10.77
C TRP A 167 62.24 26.83 -9.73
#